data_AF-A0A520NZE7-F1
#
_entry.id   AF-A0A520NZE7-F1
#
_cell.length_a   1.000
_cell.length_b   1.000
_cell.length_c   1.000
_cell.angle_alpha   90.00
_cell.angle_beta   90.00
_cell.angle_gamma   90.00
#
_symmetry.space_group_name_H-M   'P 1'
#
loop_
_entity.id
_entity.type
_entity.pdbx_description
1 polymer ?
#
loop_
_entity_poly.entity_id
_entity_poly.type
_entity_poly.pdbx_seq_one_letter_code
_entity_poly.pdbx_strand_id
1 'polypeptide(L)' 'MIDFSNRWASVPISSASIRRGTYKSMKGKARVRNLMVEYRNYETAVACYRRPEYQATQKIRASIAKTKFIVIEGIAA' A
#
# COMPACT_ATOMS: atom_id res chain seq x y z
N MET A 1 7.06 -15.06 -5.23
CA MET A 1 5.85 -14.29 -5.60
C MET A 1 4.95 -14.25 -4.37
N ILE A 2 4.84 -13.13 -3.67
CA ILE A 2 3.94 -13.05 -2.50
C ILE A 2 2.53 -12.94 -3.05
N ASP A 3 1.77 -14.02 -2.86
CA ASP A 3 0.34 -14.07 -3.16
C ASP A 3 -0.41 -13.07 -2.26
N PHE A 4 -1.25 -12.25 -2.88
CA PHE A 4 -2.09 -11.27 -2.19
C PHE A 4 -3.51 -11.78 -1.99
N SER A 5 -3.79 -13.04 -2.37
CA SER A 5 -5.02 -13.70 -1.99
C SER A 5 -4.93 -14.12 -0.51
N ASN A 6 -5.74 -13.48 0.33
CA ASN A 6 -6.28 -14.03 1.57
C ASN A 6 -5.38 -14.30 2.80
N ARG A 7 -4.23 -13.62 2.98
CA ARG A 7 -3.46 -13.71 4.25
C ARG A 7 -3.21 -12.42 5.02
N TRP A 8 -3.80 -11.30 4.62
CA TRP A 8 -3.71 -10.01 5.33
C TRP A 8 -4.80 -9.82 6.40
N ALA A 9 -5.33 -10.90 6.97
CA ALA A 9 -6.44 -10.88 7.94
C ALA A 9 -6.07 -10.27 9.32
N SER A 10 -4.81 -9.93 9.57
CA SER A 10 -4.36 -9.42 10.88
C SER A 10 -4.01 -7.92 10.91
N VAL A 11 -4.11 -7.20 9.80
CA VAL A 11 -4.14 -5.73 9.82
C VAL A 11 -5.60 -5.32 9.61
N PRO A 12 -6.24 -4.50 10.46
CA PRO A 12 -7.62 -4.10 10.26
C PRO A 12 -7.68 -3.10 9.09
N ILE A 13 -7.60 -3.64 7.87
CA ILE A 13 -7.96 -2.99 6.62
C ILE A 13 -9.48 -3.16 6.42
N SER A 14 -10.27 -3.04 7.50
CA SER A 14 -11.73 -3.14 7.42
C SER A 14 -12.37 -1.93 6.73
N SER A 15 -11.59 -0.89 6.45
CA SER A 15 -12.03 0.38 5.85
C SER A 15 -11.20 0.82 4.64
N ALA A 16 -10.40 -0.08 4.05
CA ALA A 16 -9.57 0.27 2.90
C ALA A 16 -9.80 -0.65 1.70
N SER A 17 -9.94 -0.05 0.52
CA SER A 17 -9.99 -0.76 -0.76
C SER A 17 -8.59 -0.93 -1.31
N ILE A 18 -8.24 -2.14 -1.71
CA ILE A 18 -6.92 -2.47 -2.26
C ILE A 18 -7.07 -2.75 -3.75
N ARG A 19 -6.36 -1.99 -4.59
CA ARG A 19 -6.36 -2.17 -6.05
C ARG A 19 -4.98 -2.60 -6.54
N ARG A 20 -4.93 -3.76 -7.20
CA ARG A 20 -3.78 -4.28 -7.96
C ARG A 20 -4.26 -4.62 -9.37
N GLY A 21 -3.49 -4.28 -10.40
CA GLY A 21 -3.88 -4.58 -11.78
C GLY A 21 -2.77 -4.39 -12.80
N THR A 22 -3.09 -4.65 -14.06
CA THR A 22 -2.24 -4.33 -15.21
C THR A 22 -1.92 -2.85 -15.19
N TYR A 23 -0.66 -2.51 -15.44
CA TYR A 23 -0.20 -1.12 -15.51
C TYR A 23 0.56 -0.88 -16.80
N LYS A 24 0.52 0.36 -17.27
CA LYS A 24 1.34 0.86 -18.37
C LYS A 24 2.01 2.16 -17.94
N SER A 25 3.32 2.25 -18.08
CA SER A 25 4.04 3.49 -17.79
C SER A 25 3.84 4.45 -18.96
N MET A 26 3.11 5.55 -18.74
CA MET A 26 2.89 6.56 -19.80
C MET A 26 4.11 7.47 -19.98
N LYS A 27 4.86 7.74 -18.91
CA LYS A 27 6.11 8.51 -18.92
C LYS A 27 7.02 8.03 -17.80
N GLY A 28 8.32 7.90 -18.08
CA GLY A 28 9.32 7.44 -17.11
C GLY A 28 9.26 5.94 -16.81
N LYS A 29 10.04 5.49 -15.81
CA LYS A 29 10.12 4.07 -15.40
C LYS A 29 9.22 3.80 -14.19
N ALA A 30 8.14 3.05 -14.40
CA ALA A 30 7.33 2.49 -13.33
C ALA A 30 7.98 1.24 -12.70
N ARG A 31 7.59 0.91 -11.47
CA ARG A 31 8.01 -0.34 -10.81
C ARG A 31 7.18 -1.51 -11.33
N VAL A 32 7.75 -2.72 -11.24
CA VAL A 32 7.14 -3.99 -11.69
C VAL A 32 5.81 -4.30 -10.99
N ARG A 33 5.62 -3.78 -9.78
CA ARG A 33 4.38 -3.95 -9.01
C ARG A 33 3.94 -2.60 -8.46
N ASN A 34 2.68 -2.25 -8.72
CA ASN A 34 2.03 -1.05 -8.23
C ASN A 34 0.77 -1.48 -7.47
N LEU A 35 0.55 -0.88 -6.31
CA LEU A 35 -0.59 -1.13 -5.43
C LEU A 35 -1.15 0.21 -4.99
N MET A 36 -2.46 0.37 -5.08
CA MET A 36 -3.16 1.51 -4.52
C MET A 36 -4.03 1.03 -3.37
N VAL A 37 -3.99 1.77 -2.26
CA VAL A 37 -4.85 1.53 -1.10
C VAL A 37 -5.60 2.80 -0.81
N GLU A 38 -6.92 2.73 -0.89
CA GLU A 38 -7.84 3.84 -0.67
C GLU A 38 -8.37 3.76 0.76
N TYR A 39 -8.28 4.86 1.50
CA TYR A 39 -8.76 4.98 2.87
C TYR A 39 -9.83 6.07 2.95
N ARG A 40 -10.64 6.04 4.02
CA ARG A 40 -11.66 7.06 4.28
C ARG A 40 -11.12 8.49 4.30
N ASN A 41 -9.94 8.70 4.89
CA ASN A 41 -9.28 10.00 4.94
C ASN A 41 -7.75 9.85 5.06
N TYR A 42 -7.04 10.96 4.89
CA TYR A 42 -5.58 11.00 4.93
C TYR A 42 -5.02 10.56 6.29
N GLU A 43 -5.61 11.01 7.40
CA GLU A 43 -5.11 10.70 8.75
C GLU A 43 -5.18 9.20 9.03
N THR A 44 -6.24 8.53 8.60
CA THR A 44 -6.39 7.08 8.75
C THR A 44 -5.31 6.32 7.98
N ALA A 45 -4.96 6.78 6.76
CA ALA A 45 -3.90 6.19 5.96
C ALA A 45 -2.53 6.36 6.63
N VAL A 46 -2.23 7.56 7.14
CA VAL A 46 -0.98 7.84 7.87
C VAL A 46 -0.90 7.03 9.17
N ALA A 47 -1.98 6.98 9.94
CA ALA A 47 -2.06 6.22 11.17
C ALA A 47 -1.81 4.73 10.89
N CYS A 48 -2.43 4.16 9.84
CA CYS A 48 -2.19 2.79 9.41
C CYS A 48 -0.71 2.51 9.13
N TYR A 49 -0.04 3.40 8.39
CA TYR A 49 1.39 3.26 8.10
C TYR A 49 2.26 3.31 9.36
N ARG A 50 1.88 4.11 10.36
CA ARG A 50 2.64 4.27 11.62
C ARG A 50 2.45 3.14 12.63
N ARG A 51 1.49 2.23 12.40
CA ARG A 51 1.22 1.12 13.33
C ARG A 51 2.44 0.21 13.52
N PRO A 52 2.75 -0.21 14.76
CA PRO A 52 3.89 -1.09 15.03
C PRO A 52 3.85 -2.40 14.22
N GLU A 53 2.67 -2.99 14.03
CA GLU A 53 2.50 -4.24 13.28
C GLU A 53 2.82 -4.03 11.79
N TYR A 54 2.42 -2.88 11.23
CA TYR A 54 2.74 -2.51 9.86
C TYR A 54 4.23 -2.23 9.69
N GLN A 55 4.85 -1.53 10.64
CA GLN A 55 6.28 -1.23 10.64
C GLN A 55 7.15 -2.48 10.71
N ALA A 56 6.76 -3.48 11.51
CA ALA A 56 7.44 -4.78 11.54
C ALA A 56 7.39 -5.47 10.17
N THR A 57 6.22 -5.48 9.54
CA THR A 57 6.04 -6.04 8.18
C THR A 57 6.81 -5.26 7.13
N GLN A 58 6.89 -3.94 7.26
CA GLN A 58 7.67 -3.07 6.37
C GLN A 58 9.16 -3.41 6.42
N LYS A 59 9.73 -3.69 7.60
CA LYS A 59 11.15 -4.07 7.74
C LYS A 59 11.47 -5.35 6.95
N ILE A 60 10.60 -6.35 7.05
CA ILE A 60 10.71 -7.59 6.27
C ILE A 60 10.63 -7.29 4.76
N ARG A 61 9.67 -6.45 4.35
CA ARG A 61 9.55 -6.04 2.94
C ARG A 61 10.79 -5.30 2.44
N ALA A 62 11.41 -4.47 3.27
CA ALA A 62 12.57 -3.67 2.90
C ALA A 62 13.83 -4.51 2.63
N SER A 63 13.99 -5.67 3.28
CA SER A 63 15.14 -6.55 3.03
C SER A 63 15.08 -7.27 1.67
N ILE A 64 13.87 -7.48 1.14
CA ILE A 64 13.66 -8.24 -0.11
C ILE A 64 13.18 -7.38 -1.29
N ALA A 65 12.79 -6.12 -1.06
CA ALA A 65 12.24 -5.26 -2.10
C ALA A 65 12.47 -3.77 -1.87
N LYS A 66 12.92 -3.07 -2.92
CA LYS A 66 12.90 -1.61 -2.97
C LYS A 66 11.50 -1.12 -3.34
N THR A 67 10.88 -0.32 -2.47
CA THR A 67 9.52 0.20 -2.65
C THR A 67 9.52 1.72 -2.54
N LYS A 68 8.72 2.40 -3.37
CA LYS A 68 8.33 3.80 -3.14
C LYS A 68 6.93 3.78 -2.56
N PHE A 69 6.74 4.46 -1.43
CA PHE A 69 5.46 4.52 -0.72
C PHE A 69 5.14 5.98 -0.46
N ILE A 70 3.93 6.40 -0.82
CA ILE A 70 3.45 7.77 -0.62
C ILE A 70 2.00 7.69 -0.13
N VAL A 71 1.65 8.56 0.80
CA VAL A 71 0.25 8.82 1.18
C VAL A 71 -0.10 10.18 0.61
N ILE A 72 -1.20 10.24 -0.13
CA ILE A 72 -1.65 11.44 -0.83
C ILE A 72 -3.02 11.79 -0.28
N GLU A 73 -3.23 13.05 0.06
CA GLU A 73 -4.56 13.57 0.36
C GLU A 73 -5.34 13.72 -0.95
N GLY A 74 -6.51 13.09 -1.02
CA GLY A 74 -7.40 13.24 -2.16
C GLY A 74 -7.92 14.67 -2.22
N ILE A 75 -8.06 15.21 -3.42
CA ILE A 75 -8.77 16.48 -3.61
C ILE A 75 -10.25 16.19 -3.41
N ALA A 76 -10.94 17.01 -2.62
CA ALA A 76 -12.40 16.93 -2.51
C ALA A 76 -13.01 17.13 -3.91
N ALA A 77 -13.94 16.25 -4.28
CA ALA A 77 -14.65 16.35 -5.55
C ALA A 77 -15.53 17.61 -5.61
#